data_AF-A0ABC8KBP3-F1
#
_entry.id   AF-A0ABC8KBP3-F1
#
_cell.length_a   1.000
_cell.length_b   1.000
_cell.length_c   1.000
_cell.angle_alpha   90.00
_cell.angle_beta   90.00
_cell.angle_gamma   90.00
#
_symmetry.space_group_name_H-M   'P 1'
#
loop_
_entity.id
_entity.type
_entity.pdbx_description
1 polymer ?
#
loop_
_entity_poly.entity_id
_entity_poly.type
_entity_poly.pdbx_seq_one_letter_code
_entity_poly.pdbx_strand_id
1 'polypeptide(L)'
;MDPDERLSNWVFGNYSEGYICNFSGVKCWGSEQNRVLSIDLGGYGLEGEFPSGVKVCSSMESLNLTGNNLSDTIPSDVFSFIPYLVTLDLSHNIFSVSSPRLQNFSVAHNDLDGPIPELTNGSNFLWSFEDNPYLCGFPLDPCHDSFYSMAIVAANVSAAALFPVGACFGWFYVGKKQKTTG
;
A
#
# COMPACT_ATOMS: atom_id res chain seq x y z
N MET A 1 -4.47 -10.30 15.05
CA MET A 1 -4.70 -11.51 15.88
C MET A 1 -3.65 -12.55 15.52
N ASP A 2 -3.29 -13.43 16.45
CA ASP A 2 -2.26 -14.46 16.29
C ASP A 2 -2.88 -15.83 16.62
N PRO A 3 -3.67 -16.42 15.69
CA PRO A 3 -4.39 -17.67 15.93
C PRO A 3 -3.46 -18.87 16.16
N ASP A 4 -2.25 -18.83 15.58
CA ASP A 4 -1.26 -19.90 15.64
C ASP A 4 -0.28 -19.75 16.82
N GLU A 5 -0.49 -18.78 17.71
CA GLU A 5 0.31 -18.49 18.91
C GLU A 5 1.82 -18.31 18.63
N ARG A 6 2.16 -17.82 17.44
CA ARG A 6 3.55 -17.61 17.00
C ARG A 6 4.25 -16.48 17.74
N LEU A 7 3.47 -15.56 18.33
CA LEU A 7 3.92 -14.45 19.16
C LEU A 7 3.79 -14.74 20.66
N SER A 8 3.62 -16.00 21.07
CA SER A 8 3.46 -16.40 22.48
C SER A 8 4.60 -15.96 23.42
N ASN A 9 5.81 -15.72 22.91
CA ASN A 9 6.94 -15.19 23.70
C ASN A 9 6.99 -13.65 23.78
N TRP A 10 6.06 -12.94 23.15
CA TRP A 10 5.92 -11.48 23.23
C TRP A 10 5.23 -11.09 24.53
N VAL A 11 5.96 -11.23 25.64
CA VAL A 11 5.45 -10.90 26.98
C VAL A 11 5.90 -9.52 27.37
N PHE A 12 4.97 -8.57 27.41
CA PHE A 12 5.26 -7.21 27.84
C PHE A 12 5.19 -7.10 29.37
N GLY A 13 6.14 -6.37 29.98
CA GLY A 13 6.19 -6.17 31.44
C GLY A 13 7.60 -6.31 32.03
N ASN A 14 8.53 -6.87 31.26
CA ASN A 14 9.95 -6.82 31.58
C ASN A 14 10.63 -5.69 30.79
N TYR A 15 11.23 -4.76 31.53
CA TYR A 15 11.90 -3.57 30.99
C TYR A 15 13.42 -3.70 30.97
N SER A 16 13.97 -4.88 31.29
CA SER A 16 15.41 -5.14 31.16
C SER A 16 15.87 -4.83 29.74
N GLU A 17 17.03 -4.20 29.65
CA GLU A 17 17.65 -3.88 28.37
C GLU A 17 17.89 -5.16 27.56
N GLY A 18 17.48 -5.16 26.30
CA GLY A 18 17.63 -6.30 25.40
C GLY A 18 16.54 -7.37 25.54
N TYR A 19 15.62 -7.27 26.51
CA TYR A 19 14.63 -8.31 26.74
C TYR A 19 13.75 -8.57 25.51
N ILE A 20 13.29 -7.49 24.86
CA ILE A 20 12.47 -7.58 23.64
C ILE A 20 13.21 -8.15 22.44
N CYS A 21 14.54 -8.21 22.48
CA CYS A 21 15.36 -8.74 21.39
C CYS A 21 15.34 -10.28 21.35
N ASN A 22 14.75 -10.92 22.35
CA ASN A 22 14.52 -12.35 22.38
C ASN A 22 13.11 -12.74 21.88
N PHE A 23 12.30 -11.75 21.48
CA PHE A 23 10.98 -12.01 20.92
C PHE A 23 11.09 -12.66 19.53
N SER A 24 10.15 -13.56 19.23
CA SER A 24 10.12 -14.24 17.94
C SER A 24 10.02 -13.20 16.82
N GLY A 25 10.88 -13.35 15.81
CA GLY A 25 10.92 -12.43 14.68
C GLY A 25 11.58 -11.07 14.96
N VAL A 26 12.02 -10.77 16.18
CA VAL A 26 12.64 -9.47 16.50
C VAL A 26 14.16 -9.58 16.45
N LYS A 27 14.78 -8.63 15.74
CA LYS A 27 16.23 -8.40 15.80
C LYS A 27 16.50 -6.97 16.23
N CYS A 28 17.44 -6.80 17.16
CA CYS A 28 17.87 -5.50 17.64
C CYS A 28 19.22 -5.09 17.06
N TRP A 29 19.52 -3.78 17.10
CA TRP A 29 20.82 -3.23 16.74
C TRP A 29 21.96 -3.73 17.65
N GLY A 30 21.63 -3.99 18.92
CA GLY A 30 22.52 -4.61 19.90
C GLY A 30 21.70 -5.44 20.88
N SER A 31 22.29 -6.50 21.43
CA SER A 31 21.63 -7.44 22.34
C SER A 31 21.27 -6.83 23.69
N GLU A 32 21.87 -5.71 24.06
CA GLU A 32 21.63 -4.99 25.33
C GLU A 32 20.92 -3.65 25.08
N GLN A 33 20.18 -3.52 23.99
CA GLN A 33 19.44 -2.29 23.68
C GLN A 33 18.02 -2.66 23.29
N ASN A 34 17.04 -1.95 23.83
CA ASN A 34 15.64 -2.07 23.40
C ASN A 34 15.41 -1.31 22.08
N ARG A 35 16.32 -1.48 21.11
CA ARG A 35 16.35 -0.77 19.83
C ARG A 35 16.21 -1.77 18.70
N VAL A 36 14.97 -1.91 18.22
CA VAL A 36 14.61 -2.81 17.11
C VAL A 36 15.27 -2.36 15.81
N LEU A 37 15.91 -3.31 15.13
CA LEU A 37 16.51 -3.18 13.80
C LEU A 37 15.55 -3.74 12.74
N SER A 38 15.04 -4.95 12.96
CA SER A 38 14.12 -5.61 12.02
C SER A 38 13.09 -6.46 12.73
N ILE A 39 11.90 -6.55 12.13
CA ILE A 39 10.83 -7.45 12.53
C ILE A 39 10.50 -8.35 11.34
N ASP A 40 10.58 -9.67 11.55
CA ASP A 40 10.26 -10.69 10.56
C ASP A 40 9.20 -11.66 11.09
N LEU A 41 7.97 -11.45 10.64
CA LEU A 41 6.79 -12.24 11.00
C LEU A 41 6.18 -12.90 9.76
N GLY A 42 7.00 -13.19 8.75
CA GLY A 42 6.53 -13.83 7.52
C GLY A 42 5.96 -15.23 7.79
N GLY A 43 4.74 -15.50 7.32
CA GLY A 43 4.08 -16.81 7.44
C GLY A 43 3.67 -17.17 8.87
N TYR A 44 3.38 -16.17 9.71
CA TYR A 44 2.96 -16.39 11.11
C TYR A 44 1.45 -16.61 11.26
N GLY A 45 0.69 -16.59 10.16
CA GLY A 45 -0.77 -16.74 10.20
C GLY A 45 -1.48 -15.56 10.85
N LEU A 46 -0.84 -14.39 10.89
CA LEU A 46 -1.39 -13.20 11.55
C LEU A 46 -2.61 -12.68 10.81
N GLU A 47 -3.63 -12.25 11.55
CA GLU A 47 -4.88 -11.72 11.00
C GLU A 47 -5.16 -10.27 11.43
N GLY A 48 -6.01 -9.55 10.69
CA GLY A 48 -6.47 -8.21 11.06
C GLY A 48 -5.65 -7.08 10.46
N GLU A 49 -5.73 -5.88 11.04
CA GLU A 49 -5.15 -4.66 10.45
C GLU A 49 -3.61 -4.59 10.51
N PHE A 50 -3.03 -3.67 9.74
CA PHE A 50 -1.62 -3.33 9.82
C PHE A 50 -1.21 -2.96 11.26
N PRO A 51 -0.13 -3.54 11.83
CA PRO A 51 0.20 -3.38 13.24
C PRO A 51 0.65 -1.95 13.58
N SER A 52 -0.27 -1.12 14.09
CA SER A 52 0.01 0.28 14.46
C SER A 52 1.12 0.45 15.50
N GLY A 53 1.43 -0.59 16.27
CA GLY A 53 2.55 -0.63 17.21
C GLY A 53 3.91 -0.37 16.56
N VAL A 54 4.09 -0.58 15.25
CA VAL A 54 5.37 -0.29 14.58
C VAL A 54 5.73 1.20 14.63
N LYS A 55 4.77 2.09 14.90
CA LYS A 55 5.02 3.53 15.10
C LYS A 55 6.01 3.82 16.24
N VAL A 56 6.17 2.91 17.20
CA VAL A 56 7.15 3.08 18.29
C VAL A 56 8.55 2.56 17.94
N CYS A 57 8.70 1.84 16.83
CA CYS A 57 9.96 1.25 16.37
C CYS A 57 10.74 2.22 15.46
N SER A 58 11.00 3.44 15.95
CA SER A 58 11.53 4.55 15.13
C SER A 58 12.90 4.32 14.50
N SER A 59 13.67 3.32 14.96
CA SER A 59 14.99 2.94 14.43
C SER A 59 14.99 1.72 13.51
N MET A 60 13.82 1.18 13.19
CA MET A 60 13.67 -0.03 12.38
C MET A 60 14.01 0.23 10.92
N GLU A 61 14.75 -0.69 10.31
CA GLU A 61 15.16 -0.63 8.90
C GLU A 61 14.43 -1.66 8.03
N SER A 62 13.89 -2.73 8.63
CA SER A 62 13.23 -3.80 7.87
C SER A 62 11.98 -4.33 8.59
N LEU A 63 10.90 -4.46 7.82
CA LEU A 63 9.64 -5.07 8.26
C LEU A 63 9.17 -6.09 7.22
N ASN A 64 9.11 -7.36 7.61
CA ASN A 64 8.56 -8.45 6.81
C ASN A 64 7.27 -8.97 7.48
N LEU A 65 6.15 -8.83 6.78
CA LEU A 65 4.84 -9.35 7.17
C LEU A 65 4.24 -10.27 6.09
N THR A 66 5.10 -10.85 5.24
CA THR A 66 4.68 -11.67 4.10
C THR A 66 3.84 -12.88 4.48
N GLY A 67 2.92 -13.29 3.61
CA GLY A 67 2.21 -14.56 3.77
C GLY A 67 1.39 -14.64 5.05
N ASN A 68 0.81 -13.52 5.48
CA ASN A 68 -0.15 -13.46 6.57
C ASN A 68 -1.54 -13.20 6.00
N ASN A 69 -2.54 -13.13 6.88
CA ASN A 69 -3.93 -12.85 6.54
C ASN A 69 -4.31 -11.44 7.04
N LEU A 70 -3.39 -10.49 6.92
CA LEU A 70 -3.61 -9.10 7.31
C LEU A 70 -4.45 -8.38 6.26
N SER A 71 -5.30 -7.47 6.69
CA SER A 71 -6.30 -6.81 5.86
C SER A 71 -6.42 -5.30 6.16
N ASP A 72 -7.35 -4.63 5.47
CA ASP A 72 -7.65 -3.20 5.61
C ASP A 72 -6.54 -2.29 5.05
N THR A 73 -6.63 -0.99 5.31
CA THR A 73 -5.80 0.03 4.69
C THR A 73 -4.52 0.23 5.48
N ILE A 74 -3.39 0.31 4.78
CA ILE A 74 -2.13 0.73 5.40
C ILE A 74 -2.27 2.21 5.81
N PRO A 75 -2.09 2.59 7.09
CA PRO A 75 -2.23 3.98 7.50
C PRO A 75 -1.18 4.86 6.81
N SER A 76 -1.63 5.90 6.10
CA SER A 76 -0.75 6.79 5.31
C SER A 76 0.33 7.49 6.15
N ASP A 77 0.06 7.69 7.44
CA ASP A 77 0.98 8.34 8.36
C ASP A 77 2.03 7.39 8.95
N VAL A 78 1.89 6.07 8.81
CA VAL A 78 2.71 5.11 9.55
C VAL A 78 4.20 5.23 9.22
N PHE A 79 4.51 5.51 7.96
CA PHE A 79 5.88 5.67 7.48
C PHE A 79 6.57 6.94 8.00
N SER A 80 5.81 7.94 8.48
CA SER A 80 6.38 9.11 9.14
C SER A 80 6.98 8.79 10.51
N PHE A 81 6.55 7.70 11.15
CA PHE A 81 7.05 7.24 12.45
C PHE A 81 8.22 6.26 12.36
N ILE A 82 8.45 5.67 11.19
CA ILE A 82 9.55 4.75 10.90
C ILE A 82 10.42 5.29 9.76
N PRO A 83 11.03 6.48 9.94
CA PRO A 83 11.68 7.21 8.85
C PRO A 83 12.93 6.52 8.29
N TYR A 84 13.47 5.53 8.99
CA TYR A 84 14.63 4.75 8.55
C TYR A 84 14.26 3.41 7.91
N LEU A 85 12.96 3.13 7.69
CA LEU A 85 12.53 1.90 7.06
C LEU A 85 13.05 1.84 5.62
N VAL A 86 13.91 0.86 5.34
CA VAL A 86 14.51 0.61 4.03
C VAL A 86 13.74 -0.48 3.29
N THR A 87 13.36 -1.54 4.02
CA THR A 87 12.69 -2.72 3.46
C THR A 87 11.31 -2.90 4.08
N LEU A 88 10.29 -2.98 3.23
CA LEU A 88 8.93 -3.35 3.61
C LEU A 88 8.41 -4.41 2.66
N ASP A 89 8.08 -5.58 3.21
CA ASP A 89 7.44 -6.64 2.44
C ASP A 89 6.09 -7.01 3.07
N LEU A 90 5.02 -6.71 2.33
CA LEU A 90 3.63 -6.98 2.68
C LEU A 90 3.00 -7.96 1.69
N SER A 91 3.80 -8.63 0.84
CA SER A 91 3.28 -9.53 -0.17
C SER A 91 2.48 -10.70 0.44
N HIS A 92 1.52 -11.24 -0.32
CA HIS A 92 0.63 -12.30 0.16
C HIS A 92 -0.14 -11.94 1.45
N ASN A 93 -0.84 -10.80 1.42
CA ASN A 93 -1.83 -10.36 2.41
C ASN A 93 -3.11 -9.89 1.68
N ILE A 94 -4.00 -9.19 2.37
CA ILE A 94 -5.29 -8.68 1.87
C ILE A 94 -5.42 -7.16 2.14
N PHE A 95 -4.31 -6.41 2.03
CA PHE A 95 -4.33 -4.96 2.28
C PHE A 95 -5.04 -4.14 1.18
N SER A 96 -5.35 -2.88 1.49
CA SER A 96 -5.77 -1.82 0.55
C SER A 96 -4.77 -0.65 0.57
N VAL A 97 -4.44 -0.02 -0.58
CA VAL A 97 -3.30 0.93 -0.67
C VAL A 97 -3.63 2.32 -0.11
N SER A 98 -2.69 2.85 0.69
CA SER A 98 -2.36 4.28 0.70
C SER A 98 -0.82 4.48 0.68
N SER A 99 -0.35 5.56 0.04
CA SER A 99 1.04 5.79 -0.45
C SER A 99 2.20 5.64 0.56
N PRO A 100 3.26 4.84 0.26
CA PRO A 100 4.56 4.89 0.95
C PRO A 100 5.68 5.55 0.13
N ARG A 101 6.57 6.29 0.80
CA ARG A 101 7.87 6.76 0.28
C ARG A 101 8.98 5.80 0.78
N LEU A 102 9.23 4.68 0.09
CA LEU A 102 10.25 3.69 0.50
C LEU A 102 11.26 3.33 -0.62
N GLN A 103 12.45 2.86 -0.25
CA GLN A 103 13.51 2.45 -1.19
C GLN A 103 13.34 1.01 -1.71
N ASN A 104 12.80 0.09 -0.90
CA ASN A 104 12.49 -1.27 -1.34
C ASN A 104 11.14 -1.68 -0.73
N PHE A 105 10.13 -1.75 -1.58
CA PHE A 105 8.73 -1.91 -1.20
C PHE A 105 8.15 -3.06 -2.01
N SER A 106 7.35 -3.94 -1.42
CA SER A 106 6.56 -4.92 -2.15
C SER A 106 5.18 -5.08 -1.53
N VAL A 107 4.17 -5.00 -2.39
CA VAL A 107 2.77 -5.34 -2.14
C VAL A 107 2.24 -6.31 -3.20
N ALA A 108 3.14 -7.07 -3.82
CA ALA A 108 2.78 -8.06 -4.83
C ALA A 108 1.85 -9.12 -4.25
N HIS A 109 1.04 -9.75 -5.08
CA HIS A 109 0.14 -10.84 -4.69
C HIS A 109 -0.78 -10.45 -3.52
N ASN A 110 -1.39 -9.27 -3.58
CA ASN A 110 -2.45 -8.81 -2.67
C ASN A 110 -3.75 -8.61 -3.51
N ASP A 111 -4.82 -8.14 -2.89
CA ASP A 111 -6.06 -7.76 -3.59
C ASP A 111 -6.22 -6.24 -3.66
N LEU A 112 -5.12 -5.53 -3.95
CA LEU A 112 -5.11 -4.07 -3.98
C LEU A 112 -5.91 -3.54 -5.18
N ASP A 113 -6.64 -2.44 -4.93
CA ASP A 113 -7.41 -1.73 -5.96
C ASP A 113 -7.02 -0.25 -6.08
N GLY A 114 -7.40 0.35 -7.20
CA GLY A 114 -7.29 1.79 -7.43
C GLY A 114 -5.93 2.27 -7.94
N PRO A 115 -5.76 3.59 -8.07
CA PRO A 115 -4.56 4.19 -8.64
C PRO A 115 -3.35 4.08 -7.71
N ILE A 116 -2.20 3.68 -8.27
CA ILE A 116 -0.91 3.77 -7.61
C ILE A 116 -0.63 5.26 -7.32
N PRO A 117 -0.44 5.65 -6.06
CA PRO A 117 -0.11 7.03 -5.72
C PRO A 117 1.25 7.40 -6.31
N GLU A 118 1.41 8.65 -6.78
CA GLU A 118 2.63 9.06 -7.50
C GLU A 118 3.92 8.75 -6.72
N LEU A 119 4.66 7.75 -7.22
CA LEU A 119 5.99 7.41 -6.75
C LEU A 119 7.00 8.06 -7.68
N THR A 120 7.77 9.02 -7.16
CA THR A 120 8.77 9.78 -7.93
C THR A 120 9.91 8.92 -8.52
N ASN A 121 9.95 7.60 -8.23
CA ASN A 121 10.92 6.61 -8.74
C ASN A 121 10.27 5.24 -9.06
N GLY A 122 9.00 5.21 -9.51
CA GLY A 122 8.22 3.96 -9.69
C GLY A 122 8.76 2.95 -10.71
N SER A 123 9.67 3.34 -11.63
CA SER A 123 10.16 2.46 -12.71
C SER A 123 11.01 1.27 -12.24
N ASN A 124 11.55 1.29 -11.01
CA ASN A 124 12.44 0.23 -10.51
C ASN A 124 11.68 -0.88 -9.74
N PHE A 125 10.35 -0.80 -9.66
CA PHE A 125 9.54 -1.56 -8.71
C PHE A 125 8.34 -2.27 -9.38
N LEU A 126 8.43 -2.65 -10.66
CA LEU A 126 7.31 -3.32 -11.35
C LEU A 126 6.86 -4.60 -10.61
N TRP A 127 7.83 -5.38 -10.12
CA TRP A 127 7.61 -6.60 -9.33
C TRP A 127 6.91 -6.35 -7.99
N SER A 128 7.03 -5.13 -7.45
CA SER A 128 6.44 -4.74 -6.18
C SER A 128 4.92 -4.63 -6.22
N PHE A 129 4.34 -4.59 -7.41
CA PHE A 129 2.89 -4.40 -7.63
C PHE A 129 2.26 -5.53 -8.43
N GLU A 130 3.03 -6.57 -8.78
CA GLU A 130 2.56 -7.70 -9.57
C GLU A 130 1.42 -8.45 -8.85
N ASP A 131 0.55 -9.11 -9.62
CA ASP A 131 -0.57 -9.91 -9.11
C ASP A 131 -1.50 -9.15 -8.15
N ASN A 132 -1.84 -7.91 -8.49
CA ASN A 132 -2.96 -7.15 -7.91
C ASN A 132 -3.96 -6.80 -9.03
N PRO A 133 -5.11 -7.49 -9.13
CA PRO A 133 -5.95 -7.47 -10.34
C PRO A 133 -6.62 -6.12 -10.64
N TYR A 134 -6.78 -5.26 -9.63
CA TYR A 134 -7.50 -3.99 -9.74
C TYR A 134 -6.61 -2.75 -9.54
N LEU A 135 -5.30 -2.95 -9.39
CA LEU A 135 -4.33 -1.88 -9.25
C LEU A 135 -3.97 -1.31 -10.63
N CYS A 136 -3.85 0.01 -10.74
CA CYS A 136 -3.57 0.69 -12.00
C CYS A 136 -2.76 1.98 -11.80
N GLY A 137 -2.18 2.54 -12.85
CA GLY A 137 -1.28 3.70 -12.76
C GLY A 137 0.19 3.28 -12.68
N PHE A 138 1.09 4.22 -12.97
CA PHE A 138 2.53 3.93 -13.13
C PHE A 138 3.15 3.29 -11.86
N PRO A 139 3.90 2.18 -11.96
CA PRO A 139 4.49 1.58 -13.17
C PRO A 139 3.61 0.57 -13.94
N LEU A 140 2.39 0.29 -13.49
CA LEU A 140 1.44 -0.60 -14.18
C LEU A 140 0.70 0.14 -15.32
N ASP A 141 -0.25 -0.57 -15.95
CA ASP A 141 -1.14 0.00 -16.95
C ASP A 141 -1.92 1.20 -16.36
N PRO A 142 -2.08 2.30 -17.12
CA PRO A 142 -2.85 3.45 -16.68
C PRO A 142 -4.27 3.06 -16.23
N CYS A 143 -4.75 3.71 -15.18
CA CYS A 143 -6.15 3.55 -14.77
C CYS A 143 -7.07 3.94 -15.92
N HIS A 144 -7.87 2.98 -16.39
CA HIS A 144 -8.93 3.26 -17.34
C HIS A 144 -10.07 3.95 -16.59
N ASP A 145 -10.25 5.24 -16.82
CA ASP A 145 -11.51 5.90 -16.53
C ASP A 145 -12.62 5.13 -17.27
N SER A 146 -13.67 4.78 -16.55
CA SER A 146 -14.83 4.02 -17.03
C SER A 146 -15.72 4.82 -17.99
N PHE A 147 -15.13 5.33 -19.08
CA PHE A 147 -15.85 6.02 -20.15
C PHE A 147 -15.46 5.61 -21.58
N TYR A 148 -14.53 4.69 -21.80
CA TYR A 148 -14.27 4.12 -23.13
C TYR A 148 -14.41 2.60 -23.17
N SER A 149 -15.64 2.14 -22.93
CA SER A 149 -16.19 0.99 -23.64
C SER A 149 -17.33 1.48 -24.51
N MET A 150 -16.98 2.13 -25.63
CA MET A 150 -17.91 2.27 -26.75
C MET A 150 -17.14 2.14 -28.06
N ALA A 151 -16.72 0.91 -28.35
CA ALA A 151 -16.43 0.54 -29.72
C ALA A 151 -17.72 0.00 -30.33
N ILE A 152 -18.46 0.80 -31.11
CA ILE A 152 -19.22 0.34 -32.30
C ILE A 152 -19.27 1.45 -33.37
N VAL A 153 -18.49 1.19 -34.42
CA VAL A 153 -18.78 1.32 -35.87
C VAL A 153 -18.94 2.71 -36.51
N ALA A 154 -18.09 2.91 -37.52
CA ALA A 154 -18.09 4.03 -38.45
C ALA A 154 -19.41 4.21 -39.21
N ALA A 155 -19.82 5.47 -39.37
CA ALA A 155 -20.47 5.93 -40.59
C ALA A 155 -19.66 7.10 -41.13
N ASN A 156 -18.96 6.87 -42.25
CA ASN A 156 -18.32 7.92 -43.02
C ASN A 156 -19.40 8.84 -43.60
N VAL A 157 -19.46 10.11 -43.18
CA VAL A 157 -19.83 11.21 -44.06
C VAL A 157 -18.92 12.40 -43.75
N SER A 158 -18.11 12.73 -44.75
CA SER A 158 -17.15 13.81 -44.87
C SER A 158 -17.69 15.20 -44.50
N ALA A 159 -17.00 15.93 -43.61
CA ALA A 159 -16.80 17.37 -43.73
C ALA A 159 -15.72 17.91 -42.78
N ALA A 160 -14.66 18.47 -43.38
CA ALA A 160 -13.80 19.54 -42.91
C ALA A 160 -13.11 19.42 -41.52
N ALA A 161 -11.80 19.16 -41.60
CA ALA A 161 -10.84 19.46 -40.56
C ALA A 161 -10.91 20.93 -40.11
N LEU A 162 -10.82 21.17 -38.80
CA LEU A 162 -9.84 22.06 -38.14
C LEU A 162 -10.14 22.15 -36.62
N PHE A 163 -9.31 21.47 -35.82
CA PHE A 163 -9.03 21.84 -34.43
C PHE A 163 -8.29 23.20 -34.43
N PRO A 164 -8.45 24.10 -33.41
CA PRO A 164 -7.85 23.83 -32.10
C PRO A 164 -8.55 24.42 -30.86
N VAL A 165 -8.31 23.77 -29.72
CA VAL A 165 -8.30 24.32 -28.35
C VAL A 165 -9.65 24.82 -27.81
N GLY A 166 -10.31 23.97 -27.02
CA GLY A 166 -11.49 24.35 -26.23
C GLY A 166 -11.85 23.40 -25.08
N ALA A 167 -10.95 22.48 -24.72
CA ALA A 167 -11.03 21.77 -23.45
C ALA A 167 -10.56 22.72 -22.35
N CYS A 168 -11.45 23.59 -21.86
CA CYS A 168 -11.24 24.31 -20.59
C CYS A 168 -12.50 24.91 -19.94
N PHE A 169 -13.68 24.97 -20.56
CA PHE A 169 -14.81 25.73 -19.97
C PHE A 169 -16.18 25.02 -19.86
N GLY A 170 -16.27 23.72 -20.10
CA GLY A 170 -17.53 22.98 -19.93
C GLY A 170 -17.85 22.53 -18.49
N TRP A 171 -16.89 22.65 -17.57
CA TRP A 171 -17.04 22.23 -16.16
C TRP A 171 -17.93 23.16 -15.31
N PHE A 172 -18.39 24.29 -15.85
CA PHE A 172 -19.21 25.23 -15.07
C PHE A 172 -20.73 25.05 -15.17
N TYR A 173 -21.27 24.18 -16.05
CA TYR A 173 -22.71 24.23 -16.35
C TYR A 173 -23.59 23.01 -15.99
N VAL A 174 -23.06 21.93 -15.41
CA VAL A 174 -23.90 20.77 -15.01
C VAL A 174 -23.77 20.46 -13.50
N GLY A 175 -23.41 21.46 -12.70
CA GLY A 175 -23.51 21.45 -11.23
C GLY A 175 -24.93 21.66 -10.68
N LYS A 176 -25.99 21.52 -11.48
CA LYS A 176 -27.39 21.52 -11.02
C LYS A 176 -28.13 20.29 -11.54
N LYS A 177 -27.71 19.10 -11.09
CA LYS A 177 -28.62 17.94 -11.06
C LYS A 177 -29.80 18.28 -10.15
N GLN A 178 -31.00 18.13 -10.72
CA GLN A 178 -32.13 17.44 -10.11
C GLN A 178 -32.45 17.79 -8.64
N LYS A 179 -33.47 18.64 -8.47
CA LYS A 179 -34.52 18.40 -7.47
C LYS A 179 -35.85 18.36 -8.20
N THR A 180 -36.31 17.16 -8.54
CA THR A 180 -37.71 16.84 -8.79
C THR A 180 -38.27 16.23 -7.50
N THR A 181 -39.32 16.83 -6.95
CA THR A 181 -40.40 16.17 -6.19
C THR A 181 -41.45 17.21 -5.81
N GLY A 182 -42.71 16.93 -6.17
CA GLY A 182 -43.90 17.73 -5.82
C GLY A 182 -44.65 18.23 -7.03
#